data_AF-A0A8X7WJ37-F1
#
_entry.id   AF-A0A8X7WJ37-F1
#
_cell.length_a   1.000
_cell.length_b   1.000
_cell.length_c   1.000
_cell.angle_alpha   90.00
_cell.angle_beta   90.00
_cell.angle_gamma   90.00
#
_symmetry.space_group_name_H-M   'P 1'
#
loop_
_entity.id
_entity.type
_entity.pdbx_description
1 polymer ?
#
loop_
_entity_poly.entity_id
_entity_poly.type
_entity_poly.pdbx_seq_one_letter_code
_entity_poly.pdbx_strand_id
1 'polypeptide(L)'
;MEIQKISYLLSQMTLPEKIGQMTQIERVVTTPAVIAEYFIGINWPFEDAKPSDWADMIDGYQNAALASCLGIPIIYGIDAVHGNNNVYGATIFPHNIGLGATGNADLIRRIGVATELEVRAIGASWTFAPCVAGSHPRNTLMVTLFLQDGINNVVACAKHFVGDGGTDKDINEGNTIVSYEELERIHLAPYLKCLAQGVSTVMASYSSWNGSKLHSDYFLLTEVLKQKLGFKVMVPFKYKRFIEDLKSLVESGEEHRELGREAVRKSLVLLKNGKNVDKPFLPLDRNAKRILITGTHVDDLGYQCGGWTNAWFGLSGRISIGTTLLDAIKAIVGDKTEVIYEKTPSEETLASSEGFSYAIVAVGEAPYAETRGDNSELKITFNGSDIVTLVAEKIPTLVILFSGRPMALVAAWLPGSEGQGMADIIFGDYDFEGMLPVSWLKRVEQLPLNADADLYDPLFPLGFGLKLNSGGNSCPI
;
A
#
# COMPACT_ATOMS: atom_id res chain seq x y z
N MET A 1 -13.86 -13.35 32.92
CA MET A 1 -15.25 -13.03 32.54
C MET A 1 -15.53 -13.32 31.06
N GLU A 2 -14.62 -13.04 30.12
CA GLU A 2 -14.83 -13.35 28.68
C GLU A 2 -14.67 -14.84 28.31
N ILE A 3 -13.67 -15.55 28.83
CA ILE A 3 -13.48 -17.00 28.56
C ILE A 3 -14.71 -17.82 28.98
N GLN A 4 -15.31 -17.50 30.12
CA GLN A 4 -16.53 -18.17 30.60
C GLN A 4 -17.73 -17.93 29.67
N LYS A 5 -17.84 -16.75 29.05
CA LYS A 5 -18.89 -16.47 28.04
C LYS A 5 -18.66 -17.26 26.76
N ILE A 6 -17.42 -17.33 26.29
CA ILE A 6 -17.05 -18.12 25.11
C ILE A 6 -17.36 -19.61 25.35
N SER A 7 -16.92 -20.17 26.48
CA SER A 7 -17.20 -21.57 26.83
C SER A 7 -18.69 -21.86 26.97
N TYR A 8 -19.45 -20.93 27.57
CA TYR A 8 -20.90 -21.04 27.66
C TYR A 8 -21.55 -21.04 26.28
N LEU A 9 -21.24 -20.06 25.42
CA LEU A 9 -21.80 -19.99 24.07
C LEU A 9 -21.45 -21.24 23.24
N LEU A 10 -20.20 -21.69 23.26
CA LEU A 10 -19.77 -22.91 22.58
C LEU A 10 -20.52 -24.17 23.06
N SER A 11 -20.96 -24.20 24.33
CA SER A 11 -21.79 -25.28 24.87
C SER A 11 -23.24 -25.25 24.38
N GLN A 12 -23.74 -24.07 23.97
CA GLN A 12 -25.09 -23.90 23.43
C GLN A 12 -25.14 -24.16 21.91
N MET A 13 -24.00 -24.03 21.22
CA MET A 13 -23.94 -24.19 19.76
C MET A 13 -24.06 -25.66 19.31
N THR A 14 -24.91 -25.86 18.32
CA THR A 14 -24.97 -27.05 17.47
C THR A 14 -23.72 -27.17 16.59
N LEU A 15 -23.52 -28.33 15.96
CA LEU A 15 -22.42 -28.52 15.01
C LEU A 15 -22.52 -27.60 13.79
N PRO A 16 -23.68 -27.41 13.13
CA PRO A 16 -23.82 -26.44 12.05
C PRO A 16 -23.46 -25.00 12.48
N GLU A 17 -23.87 -24.55 13.65
CA GLU A 17 -23.51 -23.20 14.14
C GLU A 17 -21.99 -23.08 14.36
N LYS A 18 -21.31 -24.13 14.83
CA LYS A 18 -19.85 -24.15 14.98
C LYS A 18 -19.14 -24.08 13.63
N ILE A 19 -19.60 -24.84 12.65
CA ILE A 19 -19.07 -24.80 11.29
C ILE A 19 -19.33 -23.43 10.65
N GLY A 20 -20.50 -22.84 10.89
CA GLY A 20 -20.85 -21.50 10.42
C GLY A 20 -19.87 -20.44 10.89
N GLN A 21 -19.50 -20.45 12.18
CA GLN A 21 -18.49 -19.54 12.73
C GLN A 21 -17.07 -19.74 12.18
N MET A 22 -16.79 -20.89 11.55
CA MET A 22 -15.51 -21.19 10.89
C MET A 22 -15.53 -20.89 9.39
N THR A 23 -16.66 -20.43 8.84
CA THR A 23 -16.86 -20.24 7.41
C THR A 23 -16.91 -18.75 7.06
N GLN A 24 -15.98 -18.31 6.21
CA GLN A 24 -16.01 -17.00 5.57
C GLN A 24 -16.41 -17.18 4.10
N ILE A 25 -17.32 -16.35 3.58
CA ILE A 25 -17.71 -16.36 2.16
C ILE A 25 -17.62 -14.97 1.55
N GLU A 26 -17.47 -14.95 0.22
CA GLU A 26 -17.37 -13.74 -0.58
C GLU A 26 -18.76 -13.09 -0.80
N ARG A 27 -18.77 -11.78 -1.04
CA ARG A 27 -19.99 -10.99 -1.20
C ARG A 27 -20.88 -11.36 -2.40
N VAL A 28 -20.32 -11.88 -3.48
CA VAL A 28 -21.09 -12.15 -4.70
C VAL A 28 -22.04 -13.33 -4.56
N VAL A 29 -21.90 -14.13 -3.50
CA VAL A 29 -22.71 -15.34 -3.28
C VAL A 29 -23.65 -15.25 -2.08
N THR A 30 -23.79 -14.10 -1.41
CA THR A 30 -24.63 -14.01 -0.19
C THR A 30 -25.88 -13.17 -0.32
N THR A 31 -26.88 -13.52 0.50
CA THR A 31 -28.13 -12.79 0.72
C THR A 31 -28.50 -12.81 2.21
N PRO A 32 -29.40 -11.92 2.70
CA PRO A 32 -29.91 -12.00 4.07
C PRO A 32 -30.49 -13.35 4.46
N ALA A 33 -31.07 -14.09 3.52
CA ALA A 33 -31.58 -15.44 3.74
C ALA A 33 -30.46 -16.45 4.00
N VAL A 34 -29.37 -16.39 3.24
CA VAL A 34 -28.18 -17.25 3.44
C VAL A 34 -27.53 -16.98 4.80
N ILE A 35 -27.51 -15.73 5.26
CA ILE A 35 -27.02 -15.36 6.59
C ILE A 35 -27.92 -15.93 7.68
N ALA A 36 -29.24 -15.80 7.53
CA ALA A 36 -30.18 -16.30 8.52
C ALA A 36 -30.19 -17.83 8.60
N GLU A 37 -30.01 -18.52 7.47
CA GLU A 37 -30.09 -19.99 7.35
C GLU A 37 -28.76 -20.68 7.68
N TYR A 38 -27.64 -20.13 7.23
CA TYR A 38 -26.31 -20.73 7.38
C TYR A 38 -25.40 -19.96 8.33
N PHE A 39 -25.90 -18.87 8.95
CA PHE A 39 -25.17 -18.02 9.89
C PHE A 39 -23.98 -17.27 9.27
N ILE A 40 -24.05 -16.93 7.97
CA ILE A 40 -22.89 -16.46 7.16
C ILE A 40 -23.26 -15.45 6.02
N GLY A 41 -22.47 -14.35 5.88
CA GLY A 41 -22.01 -13.68 4.63
C GLY A 41 -22.70 -12.38 4.11
N ILE A 42 -22.31 -11.84 2.93
CA ILE A 42 -22.25 -10.40 2.50
C ILE A 42 -22.81 -10.11 1.03
N ASN A 43 -23.30 -8.92 0.65
CA ASN A 43 -23.76 -8.46 -0.72
C ASN A 43 -22.91 -7.26 -1.22
N TRP A 44 -23.29 -6.65 -2.35
CA TRP A 44 -22.62 -5.62 -3.14
C TRP A 44 -23.22 -4.21 -2.92
N PRO A 45 -22.42 -3.13 -2.88
CA PRO A 45 -22.88 -1.81 -3.27
C PRO A 45 -22.30 -1.47 -4.66
N PHE A 46 -23.14 -0.89 -5.51
CA PHE A 46 -22.94 -0.59 -6.94
C PHE A 46 -21.64 0.19 -7.25
N GLU A 47 -21.32 0.38 -8.53
CA GLU A 47 -20.17 1.18 -8.98
C GLU A 47 -20.15 2.56 -8.28
N ASP A 48 -18.98 2.98 -7.79
CA ASP A 48 -18.77 4.21 -7.01
C ASP A 48 -19.62 4.35 -5.73
N ALA A 49 -19.95 3.21 -5.09
CA ALA A 49 -20.62 3.18 -3.79
C ALA A 49 -19.92 4.04 -2.73
N LYS A 50 -20.69 4.91 -2.09
CA LYS A 50 -20.23 5.77 -1.01
C LYS A 50 -20.04 4.99 0.28
N PRO A 51 -19.26 5.50 1.26
CA PRO A 51 -19.15 4.88 2.57
C PRO A 51 -20.49 4.55 3.24
N SER A 52 -21.51 5.40 3.05
CA SER A 52 -22.87 5.17 3.56
C SER A 52 -23.54 3.93 2.96
N ASP A 53 -23.35 3.68 1.66
CA ASP A 53 -23.95 2.55 0.97
C ASP A 53 -23.35 1.23 1.48
N TRP A 54 -22.04 1.24 1.74
CA TRP A 54 -21.35 0.12 2.38
C TRP A 54 -21.83 -0.10 3.82
N ALA A 55 -22.03 0.97 4.58
CA ALA A 55 -22.52 0.89 5.95
C ALA A 55 -23.92 0.28 6.03
N ASP A 56 -24.87 0.76 5.22
CA ASP A 56 -26.25 0.27 5.18
C ASP A 56 -26.29 -1.22 4.78
N MET A 57 -25.43 -1.59 3.84
CA MET A 57 -25.23 -2.96 3.39
C MET A 57 -24.74 -3.86 4.54
N ILE A 58 -23.69 -3.46 5.25
CA ILE A 58 -23.11 -4.23 6.37
C ILE A 58 -24.09 -4.32 7.54
N ASP A 59 -24.80 -3.24 7.86
CA ASP A 59 -25.84 -3.22 8.89
C ASP A 59 -26.98 -4.20 8.55
N GLY A 60 -27.34 -4.33 7.27
CA GLY A 60 -28.31 -5.32 6.80
C GLY A 60 -27.92 -6.76 7.17
N TYR A 61 -26.66 -7.14 6.98
CA TYR A 61 -26.16 -8.46 7.36
C TYR A 61 -26.09 -8.66 8.84
N GLN A 62 -25.63 -7.63 9.54
CA GLN A 62 -25.54 -7.66 10.98
C GLN A 62 -26.92 -7.90 11.60
N ASN A 63 -27.96 -7.23 11.10
CA ASN A 63 -29.33 -7.44 11.55
C ASN A 63 -29.83 -8.87 11.27
N ALA A 64 -29.50 -9.44 10.12
CA ALA A 64 -29.84 -10.83 9.81
C ALA A 64 -29.14 -11.84 10.74
N ALA A 65 -27.85 -11.64 11.02
CA ALA A 65 -27.08 -12.49 11.93
C ALA A 65 -27.61 -12.41 13.37
N LEU A 66 -27.95 -11.21 13.84
CA LEU A 66 -28.52 -10.98 15.17
C LEU A 66 -29.95 -11.55 15.33
N ALA A 67 -30.68 -11.77 14.23
CA ALA A 67 -31.99 -12.42 14.25
C ALA A 67 -31.91 -13.96 14.36
N SER A 68 -30.72 -14.55 14.29
CA SER A 68 -30.51 -15.99 14.42
C SER A 68 -30.73 -16.51 15.85
N CYS A 69 -30.84 -17.83 16.03
CA CYS A 69 -31.16 -18.48 17.32
C CYS A 69 -30.28 -18.01 18.49
N LEU A 70 -28.97 -17.94 18.27
CA LEU A 70 -27.99 -17.51 19.28
C LEU A 70 -27.60 -16.04 19.14
N GLY A 71 -28.10 -15.33 18.13
CA GLY A 71 -27.84 -13.91 17.89
C GLY A 71 -26.34 -13.57 17.81
N ILE A 72 -25.53 -14.47 17.24
CA ILE A 72 -24.08 -14.28 17.16
C ILE A 72 -23.78 -13.28 16.05
N PRO A 73 -23.09 -12.16 16.33
CA PRO A 73 -22.75 -11.16 15.32
C PRO A 73 -21.75 -11.72 14.29
N ILE A 74 -21.81 -11.24 13.04
CA ILE A 74 -20.75 -11.50 12.06
C ILE A 74 -19.57 -10.54 12.27
N ILE A 75 -18.44 -10.90 11.65
CA ILE A 75 -17.31 -9.99 11.45
C ILE A 75 -17.13 -9.75 9.94
N TYR A 76 -17.02 -8.49 9.55
CA TYR A 76 -16.83 -8.11 8.16
C TYR A 76 -15.37 -7.75 7.92
N GLY A 77 -14.71 -8.52 7.04
CA GLY A 77 -13.32 -8.33 6.64
C GLY A 77 -13.17 -7.58 5.31
N ILE A 78 -12.18 -6.69 5.22
CA ILE A 78 -11.82 -6.00 3.98
C ILE A 78 -10.31 -5.78 3.87
N ASP A 79 -9.75 -5.86 2.66
CA ASP A 79 -8.38 -5.45 2.38
C ASP A 79 -8.25 -3.92 2.43
N ALA A 80 -7.88 -3.37 3.59
CA ALA A 80 -7.53 -1.97 3.75
C ALA A 80 -6.01 -1.82 3.91
N VAL A 81 -5.28 -2.14 2.84
CA VAL A 81 -3.81 -2.33 2.85
C VAL A 81 -3.00 -1.05 2.62
N HIS A 82 -3.63 0.01 2.13
CA HIS A 82 -3.03 1.34 1.94
C HIS A 82 -4.12 2.44 2.03
N GLY A 83 -4.90 2.39 3.11
CA GLY A 83 -6.20 3.06 3.23
C GLY A 83 -7.36 2.11 2.91
N ASN A 84 -8.60 2.60 3.01
CA ASN A 84 -9.81 1.80 2.71
C ASN A 84 -10.04 1.70 1.19
N ASN A 85 -9.06 1.12 0.52
CA ASN A 85 -8.76 1.25 -0.90
C ASN A 85 -9.77 0.64 -1.88
N ASN A 86 -10.72 -0.16 -1.40
CA ASN A 86 -11.83 -0.68 -2.20
C ASN A 86 -13.04 0.29 -2.25
N VAL A 87 -13.04 1.33 -1.42
CA VAL A 87 -14.16 2.25 -1.27
C VAL A 87 -13.90 3.52 -2.08
N TYR A 88 -14.85 3.88 -2.93
CA TYR A 88 -14.76 5.10 -3.71
C TYR A 88 -14.71 6.32 -2.79
N GLY A 89 -13.77 7.23 -3.06
CA GLY A 89 -13.58 8.46 -2.28
C GLY A 89 -12.77 8.28 -0.98
N ALA A 90 -12.38 7.06 -0.61
CA ALA A 90 -11.44 6.83 0.49
C ALA A 90 -10.07 7.49 0.23
N THR A 91 -9.33 7.77 1.30
CA THR A 91 -7.94 8.22 1.18
C THR A 91 -7.07 7.04 0.78
N ILE A 92 -6.25 7.20 -0.26
CA ILE A 92 -5.30 6.19 -0.69
C ILE A 92 -3.90 6.65 -0.29
N PHE A 93 -3.29 5.94 0.65
CA PHE A 93 -1.93 6.23 1.13
C PHE A 93 -0.88 5.60 0.21
N PRO A 94 0.41 5.99 0.32
CA PRO A 94 1.48 5.28 -0.37
C PRO A 94 1.49 3.78 0.00
N HIS A 95 1.79 2.93 -0.98
CA HIS A 95 2.01 1.50 -0.71
C HIS A 95 3.20 1.29 0.26
N ASN A 96 3.22 0.11 0.91
CA ASN A 96 4.17 -0.21 1.99
C ASN A 96 5.64 0.03 1.66
N ILE A 97 6.06 -0.16 0.40
CA ILE A 97 7.44 0.15 0.00
C ILE A 97 7.74 1.64 0.16
N GLY A 98 6.84 2.52 -0.28
CA GLY A 98 6.97 3.97 -0.09
C GLY A 98 6.93 4.35 1.40
N LEU A 99 6.06 3.71 2.19
CA LEU A 99 6.03 3.93 3.64
C LEU A 99 7.33 3.48 4.33
N GLY A 100 7.92 2.37 3.88
CA GLY A 100 9.24 1.91 4.33
C GLY A 100 10.33 2.93 4.04
N ALA A 101 10.25 3.64 2.91
CA ALA A 101 11.22 4.67 2.54
C ALA A 101 11.24 5.87 3.50
N THR A 102 10.12 6.12 4.20
CA THR A 102 10.02 7.21 5.18
C THR A 102 10.86 6.99 6.44
N GLY A 103 11.17 5.73 6.78
CA GLY A 103 11.78 5.39 8.06
C GLY A 103 10.97 5.83 9.29
N ASN A 104 9.68 6.16 9.14
CA ASN A 104 8.89 6.90 10.13
C ASN A 104 7.74 6.07 10.70
N ALA A 105 7.98 5.43 11.85
CA ALA A 105 6.99 4.59 12.52
C ALA A 105 5.78 5.38 13.06
N ASP A 106 5.94 6.65 13.46
CA ASP A 106 4.81 7.46 13.93
C ASP A 106 3.90 7.90 12.77
N LEU A 107 4.45 8.19 11.59
CA LEU A 107 3.68 8.43 10.39
C LEU A 107 2.84 7.20 10.03
N ILE A 108 3.46 6.02 9.97
CA ILE A 108 2.76 4.74 9.71
C ILE A 108 1.68 4.49 10.75
N ARG A 109 1.96 4.83 12.02
CA ARG A 109 0.94 4.82 13.07
C ARG A 109 -0.21 5.78 12.70
N ARG A 110 0.03 7.06 12.45
CA ARG A 110 -1.07 7.98 12.10
C ARG A 110 -1.90 7.49 10.90
N ILE A 111 -1.28 6.84 9.90
CA ILE A 111 -1.96 6.21 8.75
C ILE A 111 -2.86 5.05 9.17
N GLY A 112 -2.40 4.18 10.07
CA GLY A 112 -3.22 3.09 10.59
C GLY A 112 -4.46 3.59 11.32
N VAL A 113 -4.36 4.68 12.09
CA VAL A 113 -5.51 5.29 12.78
C VAL A 113 -6.50 5.86 11.76
N ALA A 114 -6.01 6.61 10.76
CA ALA A 114 -6.87 7.14 9.70
C ALA A 114 -7.59 6.01 8.94
N THR A 115 -6.85 4.95 8.58
CA THR A 115 -7.40 3.78 7.88
C THR A 115 -8.45 3.06 8.72
N GLU A 116 -8.21 2.90 10.03
CA GLU A 116 -9.17 2.32 10.97
C GLU A 116 -10.48 3.12 10.99
N LEU A 117 -10.41 4.45 11.04
CA LEU A 117 -11.58 5.32 11.01
C LEU A 117 -12.34 5.18 9.69
N GLU A 118 -11.64 5.11 8.55
CA GLU A 118 -12.27 4.92 7.23
C GLU A 118 -12.91 3.54 7.06
N VAL A 119 -12.31 2.49 7.62
CA VAL A 119 -12.89 1.13 7.65
C VAL A 119 -14.11 1.09 8.57
N ARG A 120 -14.05 1.75 9.74
CA ARG A 120 -15.22 1.88 10.62
C ARG A 120 -16.35 2.70 10.00
N ALA A 121 -16.03 3.71 9.20
CA ALA A 121 -17.01 4.56 8.53
C ALA A 121 -17.81 3.84 7.43
N ILE A 122 -17.42 2.61 7.08
CA ILE A 122 -18.24 1.72 6.24
C ILE A 122 -18.91 0.60 7.03
N GLY A 123 -18.80 0.59 8.36
CA GLY A 123 -19.36 -0.45 9.23
C GLY A 123 -18.49 -1.73 9.34
N ALA A 124 -17.39 -1.81 8.59
CA ALA A 124 -16.47 -2.95 8.68
C ALA A 124 -15.72 -2.97 10.01
N SER A 125 -15.37 -4.17 10.46
CA SER A 125 -14.80 -4.41 11.80
C SER A 125 -13.54 -5.27 11.77
N TRP A 126 -13.10 -5.70 10.60
CA TRP A 126 -11.86 -6.45 10.38
C TRP A 126 -11.18 -5.98 9.12
N THR A 127 -9.86 -5.82 9.18
CA THR A 127 -9.05 -5.56 8.02
C THR A 127 -7.91 -6.55 7.88
N PHE A 128 -7.62 -6.92 6.63
CA PHE A 128 -6.53 -7.82 6.27
C PHE A 128 -5.20 -7.06 6.15
N ALA A 129 -4.82 -6.35 7.20
CA ALA A 129 -3.57 -5.59 7.29
C ALA A 129 -2.99 -5.71 8.71
N PRO A 130 -1.65 -5.64 8.88
CA PRO A 130 -0.64 -5.35 7.85
C PRO A 130 -0.12 -6.59 7.08
N CYS A 131 0.29 -6.38 5.82
CA CYS A 131 1.22 -7.28 5.13
C CYS A 131 2.63 -7.02 5.65
N VAL A 132 3.26 -8.04 6.24
CA VAL A 132 4.56 -7.96 6.90
C VAL A 132 5.63 -8.80 6.20
N ALA A 133 5.39 -9.14 4.94
CA ALA A 133 6.35 -9.79 4.06
C ALA A 133 7.65 -8.98 3.93
N GLY A 134 8.78 -9.66 3.90
CA GLY A 134 10.07 -9.01 3.63
C GLY A 134 11.26 -9.97 3.72
N SER A 135 12.31 -9.66 2.98
CA SER A 135 13.61 -10.32 3.01
C SER A 135 14.62 -9.65 3.96
N HIS A 136 14.28 -8.49 4.55
CA HIS A 136 15.18 -7.75 5.45
C HIS A 136 14.49 -7.16 6.70
N PRO A 137 15.11 -7.20 7.91
CA PRO A 137 14.49 -6.76 9.17
C PRO A 137 14.17 -5.25 9.27
N ARG A 138 14.75 -4.42 8.39
CA ARG A 138 14.45 -2.98 8.31
C ARG A 138 13.17 -2.65 7.54
N ASN A 139 12.67 -3.59 6.74
CA ASN A 139 11.42 -3.41 5.96
C ASN A 139 10.18 -3.60 6.85
N THR A 140 10.40 -3.96 8.11
CA THR A 140 9.39 -4.30 9.11
C THR A 140 8.87 -3.09 9.87
N LEU A 141 8.69 -1.95 9.19
CA LEU A 141 8.12 -0.73 9.81
C LEU A 141 6.58 -0.70 9.80
N MET A 142 5.92 -1.69 9.19
CA MET A 142 4.45 -1.83 9.19
C MET A 142 3.91 -2.60 10.40
N VAL A 143 4.43 -2.33 11.60
CA VAL A 143 3.84 -2.87 12.83
C VAL A 143 3.73 -1.75 13.85
N THR A 144 2.87 -0.80 13.55
CA THR A 144 2.21 -0.05 14.62
C THR A 144 0.79 0.22 14.16
N LEU A 145 -0.15 -0.59 14.64
CA LEU A 145 -1.56 -0.28 14.97
C LEU A 145 -2.52 -1.39 14.65
N PHE A 146 -3.37 -1.67 15.64
CA PHE A 146 -4.84 -1.55 15.64
C PHE A 146 -5.33 -1.61 17.11
N LEU A 147 -4.51 -1.11 18.06
CA LEU A 147 -4.41 -1.72 19.40
C LEU A 147 -4.43 -0.74 20.58
N GLN A 148 -5.03 0.43 20.42
CA GLN A 148 -5.41 1.24 21.59
C GLN A 148 -6.92 1.44 21.61
N ASP A 149 -7.55 0.90 22.66
CA ASP A 149 -8.95 0.98 23.06
C ASP A 149 -9.96 0.05 22.36
N GLY A 150 -9.89 -1.24 22.74
CA GLY A 150 -10.67 -2.39 22.28
C GLY A 150 -12.20 -2.38 22.45
N ILE A 151 -12.87 -1.25 22.22
CA ILE A 151 -14.33 -1.15 22.13
C ILE A 151 -14.78 -0.43 20.83
N ASN A 152 -13.91 0.39 20.21
CA ASN A 152 -14.23 1.13 18.97
C ASN A 152 -13.41 0.66 17.76
N ASN A 153 -12.62 -0.42 17.90
CA ASN A 153 -11.52 -0.69 16.97
C ASN A 153 -11.84 -1.71 15.86
N VAL A 154 -11.03 -1.68 14.80
CA VAL A 154 -10.99 -2.67 13.71
C VAL A 154 -10.00 -3.79 14.06
N VAL A 155 -10.41 -5.04 13.83
CA VAL A 155 -9.56 -6.23 14.00
C VAL A 155 -8.45 -6.20 12.95
N ALA A 156 -7.21 -6.51 13.36
CA ALA A 156 -6.03 -6.56 12.50
C ALA A 156 -5.69 -7.98 12.05
N CYS A 157 -4.99 -8.10 10.92
CA CYS A 157 -4.47 -9.36 10.41
C CYS A 157 -3.00 -9.24 9.95
N ALA A 158 -2.07 -9.84 10.70
CA ALA A 158 -0.70 -9.99 10.20
C ALA A 158 -0.66 -11.05 9.08
N LYS A 159 -0.12 -10.70 7.91
CA LYS A 159 -0.10 -11.59 6.74
C LYS A 159 1.18 -11.50 5.88
N HIS A 160 1.55 -12.53 5.11
CA HIS A 160 1.01 -13.90 5.15
C HIS A 160 2.00 -14.86 5.82
N PHE A 161 1.50 -15.65 6.76
CA PHE A 161 2.31 -16.49 7.63
C PHE A 161 2.65 -17.82 6.93
N VAL A 162 3.90 -18.12 6.61
CA VAL A 162 5.10 -17.28 6.72
C VAL A 162 6.05 -17.57 5.57
N GLY A 163 6.89 -16.59 5.22
CA GLY A 163 7.87 -16.72 4.14
C GLY A 163 7.35 -16.31 2.77
N ASP A 164 6.16 -15.71 2.67
CA ASP A 164 5.60 -15.21 1.41
C ASP A 164 6.58 -14.32 0.61
N GLY A 165 7.36 -13.47 1.27
CA GLY A 165 8.39 -12.63 0.65
C GLY A 165 9.76 -13.30 0.40
N GLY A 166 9.87 -14.63 0.50
CA GLY A 166 11.13 -15.38 0.35
C GLY A 166 11.06 -16.53 -0.67
N THR A 167 10.07 -16.50 -1.56
CA THR A 167 9.88 -17.55 -2.56
C THR A 167 11.03 -17.57 -3.57
N ASP A 168 11.39 -18.77 -4.05
CA ASP A 168 12.42 -18.94 -5.07
C ASP A 168 12.08 -18.08 -6.31
N LYS A 169 13.04 -17.22 -6.69
CA LYS A 169 12.92 -16.24 -7.79
C LYS A 169 11.75 -15.27 -7.64
N ASP A 170 11.31 -15.01 -6.40
CA ASP A 170 10.22 -14.09 -6.07
C ASP A 170 8.89 -14.45 -6.77
N ILE A 171 8.66 -15.72 -7.07
CA ILE A 171 7.42 -16.20 -7.71
C ILE A 171 6.28 -16.19 -6.68
N ASN A 172 5.15 -15.55 -7.01
CA ASN A 172 3.99 -15.50 -6.14
C ASN A 172 3.47 -16.91 -5.82
N GLU A 173 3.10 -17.15 -4.56
CA GLU A 173 2.67 -18.47 -4.04
C GLU A 173 3.69 -19.62 -4.23
N GLY A 174 4.93 -19.28 -4.60
CA GLY A 174 6.02 -20.22 -4.85
C GLY A 174 6.54 -20.93 -3.60
N ASN A 175 7.74 -21.49 -3.71
CA ASN A 175 8.37 -22.24 -2.63
C ASN A 175 9.49 -21.42 -1.98
N THR A 176 9.42 -21.20 -0.68
CA THR A 176 10.48 -20.59 0.14
C THR A 176 11.45 -21.67 0.59
N ILE A 177 12.71 -21.57 0.14
CA ILE A 177 13.74 -22.62 0.33
C ILE A 177 14.83 -22.10 1.26
N VAL A 178 14.62 -22.26 2.57
CA VAL A 178 15.52 -21.76 3.62
C VAL A 178 15.51 -22.70 4.82
N SER A 179 16.56 -22.66 5.67
CA SER A 179 16.54 -23.38 6.95
C SER A 179 15.50 -22.78 7.91
N TYR A 180 15.13 -23.52 8.95
CA TYR A 180 14.21 -22.98 9.96
C TYR A 180 14.79 -21.77 10.69
N GLU A 181 16.10 -21.78 10.97
CA GLU A 181 16.81 -20.67 11.61
C GLU A 181 16.75 -19.40 10.76
N GLU A 182 16.89 -19.53 9.44
CA GLU A 182 16.79 -18.40 8.52
C GLU A 182 15.34 -17.93 8.34
N LEU A 183 14.39 -18.87 8.24
CA LEU A 183 12.96 -18.56 8.27
C LEU A 183 12.60 -17.76 9.54
N GLU A 184 13.10 -18.19 10.70
CA GLU A 184 12.86 -17.53 11.99
C GLU A 184 13.50 -16.13 12.05
N ARG A 185 14.77 -16.02 11.64
CA ARG A 185 15.54 -14.77 11.67
C ARG A 185 14.95 -13.70 10.75
N ILE A 186 14.51 -14.08 9.54
CA ILE A 186 14.08 -13.13 8.51
C ILE A 186 12.57 -13.00 8.50
N HIS A 187 11.86 -14.10 8.27
CA HIS A 187 10.45 -14.08 7.89
C HIS A 187 9.49 -14.16 9.10
N LEU A 188 9.90 -14.73 10.24
CA LEU A 188 9.09 -14.69 11.46
C LEU A 188 9.31 -13.42 12.30
N ALA A 189 10.48 -12.77 12.17
CA ALA A 189 10.81 -11.58 12.97
C ALA A 189 9.71 -10.49 12.98
N PRO A 190 9.03 -10.19 11.86
CA PRO A 190 7.88 -9.28 11.85
C PRO A 190 6.71 -9.71 12.74
N TYR A 191 6.38 -11.00 12.75
CA TYR A 191 5.26 -11.54 13.52
C TYR A 191 5.46 -11.37 15.02
N LEU A 192 6.70 -11.42 15.51
CA LEU A 192 7.00 -11.18 16.92
C LEU A 192 6.53 -9.80 17.38
N LYS A 193 6.73 -8.77 16.55
CA LYS A 193 6.25 -7.41 16.84
C LYS A 193 4.72 -7.36 16.80
N CYS A 194 4.08 -8.00 15.81
CA CYS A 194 2.62 -8.01 15.69
C CYS A 194 1.97 -8.68 16.91
N LEU A 195 2.53 -9.82 17.33
CA LEU A 195 2.08 -10.57 18.50
C LEU A 195 2.30 -9.79 19.79
N ALA A 196 3.45 -9.14 19.96
CA ALA A 196 3.74 -8.32 21.14
C ALA A 196 2.78 -7.12 21.26
N GLN A 197 2.28 -6.62 20.14
CA GLN A 197 1.26 -5.56 20.14
C GLN A 197 -0.16 -6.09 20.33
N GLY A 198 -0.39 -7.40 20.15
CA GLY A 198 -1.69 -8.03 20.36
C GLY A 198 -2.53 -8.22 19.10
N VAL A 199 -1.90 -8.41 17.93
CA VAL A 199 -2.63 -8.65 16.67
C VAL A 199 -3.68 -9.74 16.84
N SER A 200 -4.88 -9.50 16.31
CA SER A 200 -6.04 -10.35 16.53
C SER A 200 -6.10 -11.59 15.65
N THR A 201 -5.69 -11.47 14.39
CA THR A 201 -5.71 -12.56 13.41
C THR A 201 -4.36 -12.67 12.69
N VAL A 202 -4.08 -13.86 12.18
CA VAL A 202 -2.92 -14.16 11.33
C VAL A 202 -3.43 -14.95 10.13
N MET A 203 -3.09 -14.52 8.92
CA MET A 203 -3.49 -15.19 7.67
C MET A 203 -2.35 -16.06 7.17
N ALA A 204 -2.62 -17.33 6.87
CA ALA A 204 -1.62 -18.25 6.34
C ALA A 204 -1.23 -17.89 4.89
N SER A 205 0.01 -18.13 4.52
CA SER A 205 0.52 -17.91 3.16
C SER A 205 0.10 -19.01 2.20
N TYR A 206 -0.14 -18.64 0.94
CA TYR A 206 -0.26 -19.59 -0.17
C TYR A 206 1.05 -20.30 -0.52
N SER A 207 2.19 -19.70 -0.14
CA SER A 207 3.51 -20.25 -0.41
C SER A 207 3.72 -21.62 0.24
N SER A 208 4.74 -22.32 -0.25
CA SER A 208 5.31 -23.49 0.43
C SER A 208 6.57 -23.11 1.20
N TRP A 209 6.90 -23.86 2.25
CA TRP A 209 8.21 -23.86 2.89
C TRP A 209 8.86 -25.23 2.68
N ASN A 210 10.02 -25.25 2.03
CA ASN A 210 10.77 -26.49 1.70
C ASN A 210 9.90 -27.59 1.08
N GLY A 211 8.95 -27.20 0.20
CA GLY A 211 8.04 -28.11 -0.51
C GLY A 211 6.72 -28.40 0.21
N SER A 212 6.59 -28.07 1.50
CA SER A 212 5.36 -28.24 2.28
C SER A 212 4.45 -27.01 2.13
N LYS A 213 3.18 -27.20 1.77
CA LYS A 213 2.21 -26.09 1.67
C LYS A 213 1.88 -25.54 3.05
N LEU A 214 2.01 -24.22 3.23
CA LEU A 214 1.80 -23.56 4.53
C LEU A 214 0.42 -23.84 5.12
N HIS A 215 -0.63 -23.86 4.29
CA HIS A 215 -2.01 -24.15 4.70
C HIS A 215 -2.22 -25.55 5.32
N SER A 216 -1.29 -26.48 5.09
CA SER A 216 -1.30 -27.84 5.66
C SER A 216 -0.18 -28.09 6.65
N ASP A 217 0.65 -27.09 6.96
CA ASP A 217 1.87 -27.27 7.74
C ASP A 217 1.57 -27.21 9.25
N TYR A 218 1.43 -28.37 9.88
CA TYR A 218 1.12 -28.46 11.32
C TYR A 218 2.23 -27.88 12.20
N PHE A 219 3.50 -28.10 11.82
CA PHE A 219 4.64 -27.60 12.56
C PHE A 219 4.61 -26.07 12.63
N LEU A 220 4.44 -25.38 11.48
CA LEU A 220 4.42 -23.92 11.46
C LEU A 220 3.13 -23.33 12.07
N LEU A 221 1.95 -23.85 11.69
CA LEU A 221 0.66 -23.25 12.11
C LEU A 221 0.27 -23.58 13.56
N THR A 222 0.73 -24.71 14.10
CA THR A 222 0.35 -25.15 15.45
C THR A 222 1.52 -25.11 16.41
N GLU A 223 2.62 -25.82 16.12
CA GLU A 223 3.73 -25.91 17.06
C GLU A 223 4.49 -24.57 17.16
N VAL A 224 4.69 -23.88 16.04
CA VAL A 224 5.37 -22.58 16.04
C VAL A 224 4.40 -21.45 16.40
N LEU A 225 3.39 -21.17 15.56
CA LEU A 225 2.53 -20.00 15.75
C LEU A 225 1.73 -20.05 17.07
N LYS A 226 1.02 -21.15 17.33
CA LYS A 226 0.11 -21.24 18.48
C LYS A 226 0.83 -21.62 19.77
N GLN A 227 1.75 -22.58 19.73
CA GLN A 227 2.40 -23.11 20.93
C GLN A 227 3.68 -22.35 21.29
N LYS A 228 4.68 -22.27 20.39
CA LYS A 228 5.95 -21.58 20.64
C LYS A 228 5.77 -20.06 20.79
N LEU A 229 5.05 -19.43 19.85
CA LEU A 229 4.81 -17.97 19.88
C LEU A 229 3.60 -17.58 20.72
N GLY A 230 2.79 -18.54 21.17
CA GLY A 230 1.66 -18.30 22.06
C GLY A 230 0.48 -17.56 21.42
N PHE A 231 0.37 -17.53 20.10
CA PHE A 231 -0.71 -16.83 19.42
C PHE A 231 -2.09 -17.40 19.78
N LYS A 232 -3.01 -16.51 20.13
CA LYS A 232 -4.42 -16.81 20.36
C LYS A 232 -5.24 -15.84 19.54
N VAL A 233 -6.17 -16.37 18.75
CA VAL A 233 -7.12 -15.55 18.00
C VAL A 233 -7.96 -14.74 18.99
N MET A 234 -8.02 -13.42 18.79
CA MET A 234 -8.80 -12.50 19.62
C MET A 234 -9.75 -11.69 18.75
N VAL A 235 -11.02 -12.08 18.72
CA VAL A 235 -12.06 -11.35 17.99
C VAL A 235 -13.06 -10.77 18.99
N PRO A 236 -13.33 -9.45 18.97
CA PRO A 236 -14.28 -8.83 19.89
C PRO A 236 -15.71 -9.35 19.66
N PHE A 237 -16.38 -9.73 20.75
CA PHE A 237 -17.71 -10.35 20.72
C PHE A 237 -18.87 -9.34 20.55
N LYS A 238 -18.58 -8.02 20.55
CA LYS A 238 -19.61 -6.98 20.52
C LYS A 238 -19.53 -6.18 19.23
N TYR A 239 -20.59 -6.26 18.43
CA TYR A 239 -20.87 -5.28 17.40
C TYR A 239 -21.44 -4.00 18.05
N LYS A 240 -20.87 -2.85 17.71
CA LYS A 240 -21.48 -1.54 17.95
C LYS A 240 -21.99 -1.02 16.61
N ARG A 241 -23.23 -0.53 16.62
CA ARG A 241 -23.84 0.12 15.47
C ARG A 241 -22.97 1.26 14.99
N PHE A 242 -22.95 1.40 13.67
CA PHE A 242 -22.49 2.54 12.91
C PHE A 242 -22.56 3.88 13.67
N ILE A 243 -21.46 4.64 13.66
CA ILE A 243 -21.38 5.96 14.31
C ILE A 243 -21.55 7.03 13.23
N GLU A 244 -22.69 7.74 13.24
CA GLU A 244 -22.98 8.83 12.28
C GLU A 244 -21.87 9.91 12.27
N ASP A 245 -21.24 10.19 13.40
CA ASP A 245 -20.14 11.16 13.50
C ASP A 245 -18.92 10.79 12.65
N LEU A 246 -18.66 9.49 12.42
CA LEU A 246 -17.56 9.03 11.56
C LEU A 246 -17.82 9.29 10.07
N LYS A 247 -19.10 9.40 9.64
CA LYS A 247 -19.44 9.76 8.25
C LYS A 247 -18.88 11.13 7.91
N SER A 248 -19.17 12.12 8.76
CA SER A 248 -18.76 13.50 8.50
C SER A 248 -17.23 13.67 8.40
N LEU A 249 -16.49 12.95 9.26
CA LEU A 249 -15.03 12.96 9.27
C LEU A 249 -14.47 12.39 7.96
N VAL A 250 -14.96 11.23 7.54
CA VAL A 250 -14.46 10.51 6.36
C VAL A 250 -14.96 11.10 5.04
N GLU A 251 -16.19 11.62 5.00
CA GLU A 251 -16.75 12.30 3.83
C GLU A 251 -16.04 13.63 3.54
N SER A 252 -15.55 14.34 4.56
CA SER A 252 -14.69 15.51 4.35
C SER A 252 -13.29 15.11 3.88
N GLY A 253 -12.72 14.04 4.47
CA GLY A 253 -11.44 13.45 4.09
C GLY A 253 -10.21 14.34 4.23
N GLU A 254 -10.36 15.63 4.59
CA GLU A 254 -9.30 16.63 4.48
C GLU A 254 -8.08 16.31 5.37
N GLU A 255 -8.29 15.95 6.63
CA GLU A 255 -7.21 15.61 7.55
C GLU A 255 -6.46 14.33 7.14
N HIS A 256 -7.19 13.32 6.65
CA HIS A 256 -6.59 12.07 6.19
C HIS A 256 -5.83 12.26 4.88
N ARG A 257 -6.35 13.09 3.97
CA ARG A 257 -5.68 13.45 2.71
C ARG A 257 -4.44 14.30 2.95
N GLU A 258 -4.44 15.23 3.90
CA GLU A 258 -3.19 15.93 4.26
C GLU A 258 -2.16 14.97 4.88
N LEU A 259 -2.60 13.99 5.68
CA LEU A 259 -1.71 12.91 6.13
C LEU A 259 -1.20 12.07 4.96
N GLY A 260 -2.04 11.78 3.96
CA GLY A 260 -1.65 11.12 2.72
C GLY A 260 -0.59 11.92 1.97
N ARG A 261 -0.80 13.23 1.82
CA ARG A 261 0.14 14.18 1.21
C ARG A 261 1.48 14.21 1.97
N GLU A 262 1.44 14.23 3.31
CA GLU A 262 2.64 14.12 4.16
C GLU A 262 3.39 12.82 3.89
N ALA A 263 2.68 11.70 3.80
CA ALA A 263 3.27 10.41 3.52
C ALA A 263 3.90 10.35 2.11
N VAL A 264 3.24 10.93 1.11
CA VAL A 264 3.81 11.07 -0.25
C VAL A 264 5.13 11.81 -0.16
N ARG A 265 5.17 13.02 0.43
CA ARG A 265 6.39 13.85 0.56
C ARG A 265 7.55 13.04 1.14
N LYS A 266 7.32 12.37 2.27
CA LYS A 266 8.35 11.62 3.01
C LYS A 266 8.77 10.31 2.33
N SER A 267 7.95 9.78 1.43
CA SER A 267 8.23 8.51 0.73
C SER A 267 9.17 8.67 -0.47
N LEU A 268 9.25 9.88 -1.05
CA LEU A 268 10.02 10.10 -2.27
C LEU A 268 11.52 9.94 -2.01
N VAL A 269 12.19 9.18 -2.87
CA VAL A 269 13.64 9.00 -2.81
C VAL A 269 14.31 9.66 -4.01
N LEU A 270 15.11 10.69 -3.73
CA LEU A 270 15.92 11.36 -4.76
C LEU A 270 17.17 10.53 -5.07
N LEU A 271 17.22 9.98 -6.29
CA LEU A 271 18.32 9.12 -6.71
C LEU A 271 19.45 9.87 -7.41
N LYS A 272 19.12 11.00 -8.04
CA LYS A 272 20.05 11.85 -8.79
C LYS A 272 19.48 13.26 -8.89
N ASN A 273 20.33 14.27 -8.71
CA ASN A 273 19.95 15.66 -8.88
C ASN A 273 20.95 16.40 -9.80
N GLY A 274 20.76 16.26 -11.11
CA GLY A 274 21.67 16.82 -12.11
C GLY A 274 22.76 15.85 -12.59
N LYS A 275 23.35 16.16 -13.75
CA LYS A 275 24.53 15.44 -14.28
C LYS A 275 25.83 15.90 -13.64
N ASN A 276 25.84 17.10 -13.06
CA ASN A 276 26.95 17.70 -12.36
C ASN A 276 26.51 17.98 -10.92
N VAL A 277 27.29 17.50 -9.95
CA VAL A 277 27.01 17.64 -8.52
C VAL A 277 27.00 19.10 -8.06
N ASP A 278 27.74 19.98 -8.74
CA ASP A 278 27.82 21.42 -8.42
C ASP A 278 26.67 22.24 -9.03
N LYS A 279 25.80 21.60 -9.83
CA LYS A 279 24.66 22.26 -10.50
C LYS A 279 23.42 21.39 -10.34
N PRO A 280 22.72 21.49 -9.20
CA PRO A 280 21.47 20.77 -8.99
C PRO A 280 20.44 21.15 -10.05
N PHE A 281 19.53 20.23 -10.30
CA PHE A 281 18.37 20.48 -11.15
C PHE A 281 17.11 20.83 -10.34
N LEU A 282 16.96 20.23 -9.16
CA LEU A 282 15.90 20.52 -8.20
C LEU A 282 16.39 21.51 -7.12
N PRO A 283 15.49 22.36 -6.58
CA PRO A 283 14.05 22.46 -6.92
C PRO A 283 13.80 23.15 -8.27
N LEU A 284 12.65 22.87 -8.88
CA LEU A 284 12.20 23.49 -10.13
C LEU A 284 11.70 24.92 -9.89
N ASP A 285 11.87 25.79 -10.90
CA ASP A 285 11.34 27.16 -10.87
C ASP A 285 9.85 27.21 -11.20
N ARG A 286 9.01 27.55 -10.20
CA ARG A 286 7.55 27.70 -10.36
C ARG A 286 7.14 28.78 -11.35
N ASN A 287 8.01 29.74 -11.63
CA ASN A 287 7.73 30.87 -12.52
C ASN A 287 8.39 30.73 -13.90
N ALA A 288 8.87 29.52 -14.22
CA ALA A 288 9.38 29.21 -15.54
C ALA A 288 8.39 29.65 -16.63
N LYS A 289 8.90 30.23 -17.72
CA LYS A 289 8.03 30.81 -18.77
C LYS A 289 7.18 29.74 -19.45
N ARG A 290 7.77 28.58 -19.72
CA ARG A 290 7.15 27.49 -20.48
C ARG A 290 7.73 26.16 -20.05
N ILE A 291 6.87 25.18 -19.75
CA ILE A 291 7.28 23.86 -19.24
C ILE A 291 6.54 22.75 -20.00
N LEU A 292 7.21 21.61 -20.14
CA LEU A 292 6.61 20.39 -20.70
C LEU A 292 6.32 19.41 -19.58
N ILE A 293 5.10 18.85 -19.57
CA ILE A 293 4.74 17.74 -18.69
C ILE A 293 4.29 16.59 -19.58
N THR A 294 4.91 15.42 -19.46
CA THR A 294 4.66 14.30 -20.37
C THR A 294 4.90 12.94 -19.73
N GLY A 295 4.43 11.88 -20.39
CA GLY A 295 4.52 10.51 -19.91
C GLY A 295 3.17 9.97 -19.42
N THR A 296 3.08 8.65 -19.41
CA THR A 296 1.82 7.92 -19.21
C THR A 296 1.23 8.05 -17.81
N HIS A 297 2.03 8.44 -16.82
CA HIS A 297 1.66 8.45 -15.40
C HIS A 297 1.34 9.86 -14.87
N VAL A 298 1.55 10.89 -15.68
CA VAL A 298 1.37 12.30 -15.26
C VAL A 298 -0.06 12.60 -14.83
N ASP A 299 -1.06 12.12 -15.59
CA ASP A 299 -2.49 12.39 -15.37
C ASP A 299 -3.31 11.11 -15.28
N ASP A 300 -2.77 10.11 -14.57
CA ASP A 300 -3.43 8.83 -14.35
C ASP A 300 -3.42 8.48 -12.85
N LEU A 301 -4.53 8.74 -12.18
CA LEU A 301 -4.66 8.52 -10.73
C LEU A 301 -4.58 7.03 -10.39
N GLY A 302 -5.12 6.16 -11.24
CA GLY A 302 -5.05 4.71 -11.05
C GLY A 302 -3.63 4.18 -11.14
N TYR A 303 -2.82 4.67 -12.08
CA TYR A 303 -1.40 4.33 -12.16
C TYR A 303 -0.59 4.86 -10.98
N GLN A 304 -0.94 6.05 -10.48
CA GLN A 304 -0.35 6.63 -9.27
C GLN A 304 -0.64 5.78 -8.01
N CYS A 305 -1.83 5.16 -7.93
CA CYS A 305 -2.22 4.33 -6.79
C CYS A 305 -1.75 2.88 -6.91
N GLY A 306 -1.68 2.32 -8.11
CA GLY A 306 -1.28 0.94 -8.36
C GLY A 306 -2.37 -0.09 -8.04
N GLY A 307 -1.95 -1.34 -7.79
CA GLY A 307 -2.85 -2.44 -7.44
C GLY A 307 -3.59 -2.21 -6.12
N TRP A 308 -4.57 -3.07 -5.84
CA TRP A 308 -5.42 -2.94 -4.64
C TRP A 308 -6.06 -1.55 -4.52
N THR A 309 -6.53 -0.96 -5.61
CA THR A 309 -7.20 0.35 -5.59
C THR A 309 -8.43 0.30 -6.47
N ASN A 310 -9.62 0.39 -5.87
CA ASN A 310 -10.95 0.20 -6.46
C ASN A 310 -11.17 -1.22 -7.05
N ALA A 311 -10.21 -1.75 -7.81
CA ALA A 311 -10.16 -3.12 -8.28
C ALA A 311 -8.92 -3.86 -7.74
N TRP A 312 -9.01 -5.19 -7.68
CA TRP A 312 -7.94 -6.08 -7.23
C TRP A 312 -6.59 -5.78 -7.88
N PHE A 313 -6.56 -5.76 -9.22
CA PHE A 313 -5.34 -5.45 -9.98
C PHE A 313 -5.08 -3.95 -10.16
N GLY A 314 -5.94 -3.09 -9.64
CA GLY A 314 -5.98 -1.66 -9.96
C GLY A 314 -6.56 -1.39 -11.36
N LEU A 315 -6.69 -0.11 -11.68
CA LEU A 315 -7.28 0.40 -12.93
C LEU A 315 -6.45 1.60 -13.44
N SER A 316 -6.68 2.01 -14.70
CA SER A 316 -6.14 3.25 -15.28
C SER A 316 -7.20 4.36 -15.22
N GLY A 317 -6.75 5.61 -15.14
CA GLY A 317 -7.59 6.81 -15.22
C GLY A 317 -7.97 7.38 -13.85
N ARG A 318 -9.06 8.15 -13.82
CA ARG A 318 -9.61 8.78 -12.61
C ARG A 318 -10.55 7.82 -11.88
N ILE A 319 -9.97 6.90 -11.11
CA ILE A 319 -10.68 5.75 -10.52
C ILE A 319 -11.24 6.02 -9.12
N SER A 320 -10.95 7.20 -8.54
CA SER A 320 -11.43 7.66 -7.22
C SER A 320 -11.21 9.17 -7.11
N ILE A 321 -11.46 9.74 -5.94
CA ILE A 321 -11.16 11.14 -5.61
C ILE A 321 -9.68 11.25 -5.22
N GLY A 322 -8.95 12.11 -5.92
CA GLY A 322 -7.54 12.39 -5.66
C GLY A 322 -6.96 13.41 -6.64
N THR A 323 -5.73 13.83 -6.37
CA THR A 323 -4.98 14.79 -7.20
C THR A 323 -3.91 14.04 -7.98
N THR A 324 -3.91 14.14 -9.31
CA THR A 324 -2.82 13.59 -10.13
C THR A 324 -1.58 14.50 -10.04
N LEU A 325 -0.44 13.98 -10.48
CA LEU A 325 0.77 14.82 -10.63
C LEU A 325 0.50 16.03 -11.55
N LEU A 326 -0.28 15.87 -12.63
CA LEU A 326 -0.64 16.98 -13.53
C LEU A 326 -1.39 18.09 -12.80
N ASP A 327 -2.44 17.73 -12.06
CA ASP A 327 -3.25 18.68 -11.31
C ASP A 327 -2.40 19.40 -10.27
N ALA A 328 -1.57 18.66 -9.55
CA ALA A 328 -0.67 19.19 -8.54
C ALA A 328 0.32 20.21 -9.13
N ILE A 329 0.92 19.92 -10.29
CA ILE A 329 1.82 20.85 -10.97
C ILE A 329 1.05 22.08 -11.46
N LYS A 330 -0.12 21.91 -12.08
CA LYS A 330 -0.94 23.04 -12.56
C LYS A 330 -1.39 23.96 -11.42
N ALA A 331 -1.62 23.41 -10.23
CA ALA A 331 -2.03 24.18 -9.06
C ALA A 331 -0.89 25.01 -8.43
N ILE A 332 0.37 24.66 -8.65
CA ILE A 332 1.52 25.27 -7.97
C ILE A 332 2.39 26.19 -8.85
N VAL A 333 2.38 25.97 -10.17
CA VAL A 333 3.11 26.84 -11.11
C VAL A 333 2.43 28.21 -11.21
N GLY A 334 3.22 29.24 -11.46
CA GLY A 334 2.71 30.61 -11.53
C GLY A 334 1.71 30.80 -12.66
N ASP A 335 0.73 31.68 -12.48
CA ASP A 335 -0.36 31.94 -13.44
C ASP A 335 0.10 32.34 -14.86
N LYS A 336 1.37 32.74 -15.01
CA LYS A 336 1.99 33.15 -16.28
C LYS A 336 2.81 32.04 -16.95
N THR A 337 2.99 30.90 -16.29
CA THR A 337 3.71 29.75 -16.82
C THR A 337 2.86 29.03 -17.86
N GLU A 338 3.37 28.94 -19.09
CA GLU A 338 2.74 28.14 -20.14
C GLU A 338 3.01 26.65 -19.88
N VAL A 339 1.98 25.91 -19.50
CA VAL A 339 2.06 24.46 -19.25
C VAL A 339 1.61 23.69 -20.48
N ILE A 340 2.54 23.01 -21.16
CA ILE A 340 2.22 22.07 -22.25
C ILE A 340 2.15 20.67 -21.67
N TYR A 341 1.00 20.01 -21.82
CA TYR A 341 0.80 18.62 -21.44
C TYR A 341 0.50 17.77 -22.66
N GLU A 342 1.31 16.74 -22.87
CA GLU A 342 1.09 15.71 -23.88
C GLU A 342 1.46 14.35 -23.27
N LYS A 343 0.56 13.37 -23.30
CA LYS A 343 0.85 12.02 -22.75
C LYS A 343 2.09 11.39 -23.41
N THR A 344 2.20 11.56 -24.72
CA THR A 344 3.39 11.27 -25.52
C THR A 344 3.73 12.52 -26.31
N PRO A 345 4.97 13.03 -26.25
CA PRO A 345 5.29 14.32 -26.84
C PRO A 345 5.27 14.23 -28.38
N SER A 346 4.67 15.21 -29.03
CA SER A 346 4.59 15.31 -30.49
C SER A 346 5.92 15.78 -31.11
N GLU A 347 6.13 15.48 -32.39
CA GLU A 347 7.30 15.99 -33.12
C GLU A 347 7.37 17.52 -33.12
N GLU A 348 6.22 18.20 -33.18
CA GLU A 348 6.11 19.65 -33.13
C GLU A 348 6.55 20.22 -31.77
N THR A 349 6.04 19.63 -30.68
CA THR A 349 6.46 20.02 -29.32
C THR A 349 7.96 19.86 -29.14
N LEU A 350 8.53 18.74 -29.61
CA LEU A 350 9.97 18.47 -29.53
C LEU A 350 10.80 19.34 -30.48
N ALA A 351 10.25 19.77 -31.62
CA ALA A 351 10.89 20.71 -32.53
C ALA A 351 11.01 22.11 -31.91
N SER A 352 10.09 22.49 -31.02
CA SER A 352 10.14 23.75 -30.25
C SER A 352 10.83 23.62 -28.88
N SER A 353 11.69 22.61 -28.71
CA SER A 353 12.35 22.26 -27.44
C SER A 353 13.14 23.40 -26.79
N GLU A 354 13.78 24.27 -27.58
CA GLU A 354 14.53 25.43 -27.07
C GLU A 354 13.67 26.44 -26.28
N GLY A 355 12.34 26.40 -26.45
CA GLY A 355 11.41 27.27 -25.74
C GLY A 355 11.05 26.79 -24.33
N PHE A 356 11.38 25.55 -23.96
CA PHE A 356 11.03 24.97 -22.67
C PHE A 356 12.13 25.19 -21.63
N SER A 357 11.75 25.66 -20.44
CA SER A 357 12.68 25.82 -19.31
C SER A 357 13.09 24.46 -18.73
N TYR A 358 12.14 23.53 -18.63
CA TYR A 358 12.36 22.15 -18.26
C TYR A 358 11.17 21.27 -18.68
N ALA A 359 11.38 19.96 -18.60
CA ALA A 359 10.35 18.94 -18.73
C ALA A 359 10.23 18.09 -17.45
N ILE A 360 9.00 17.68 -17.13
CA ILE A 360 8.70 16.65 -16.13
C ILE A 360 8.15 15.44 -16.89
N VAL A 361 8.87 14.32 -16.81
CA VAL A 361 8.50 13.06 -17.47
C VAL A 361 8.10 12.05 -16.40
N ALA A 362 6.81 11.69 -16.34
CA ALA A 362 6.31 10.66 -15.43
C ALA A 362 6.00 9.35 -16.15
N VAL A 363 6.73 8.30 -15.80
CA VAL A 363 6.62 6.96 -16.39
C VAL A 363 6.69 5.91 -15.29
N GLY A 364 6.41 4.65 -15.62
CA GLY A 364 6.36 3.63 -14.58
C GLY A 364 5.74 2.31 -15.02
N GLU A 365 5.43 1.50 -14.01
CA GLU A 365 4.70 0.24 -14.14
C GLU A 365 3.18 0.51 -14.27
N ALA A 366 2.47 -0.39 -14.96
CA ALA A 366 1.02 -0.49 -14.83
C ALA A 366 0.64 -1.00 -13.43
N PRO A 367 -0.58 -0.77 -12.94
CA PRO A 367 -1.11 -1.45 -11.75
C PRO A 367 -1.07 -2.98 -11.88
N TYR A 368 -0.65 -3.64 -10.80
CA TYR A 368 -0.66 -5.10 -10.68
C TYR A 368 -0.88 -5.50 -9.22
N ALA A 369 -1.34 -6.73 -9.02
CA ALA A 369 -1.39 -7.39 -7.73
C ALA A 369 -1.04 -8.88 -7.90
N GLU A 370 -0.38 -9.45 -6.88
CA GLU A 370 -0.09 -10.88 -6.79
C GLU A 370 0.61 -11.42 -8.05
N THR A 371 0.15 -12.55 -8.59
CA THR A 371 0.77 -13.25 -9.73
C THR A 371 0.89 -12.38 -10.99
N ARG A 372 0.05 -11.34 -11.16
CA ARG A 372 0.18 -10.44 -12.32
C ARG A 372 1.38 -9.48 -12.20
N GLY A 373 1.95 -9.36 -11.01
CA GLY A 373 3.16 -8.58 -10.74
C GLY A 373 4.46 -9.34 -10.96
N ASP A 374 4.43 -10.67 -11.04
CA ASP A 374 5.61 -11.51 -11.28
C ASP A 374 6.26 -11.11 -12.61
N ASN A 375 7.52 -10.67 -12.54
CA ASN A 375 8.22 -10.12 -13.70
C ASN A 375 9.72 -10.36 -13.57
N SER A 376 10.26 -11.21 -14.44
CA SER A 376 11.70 -11.53 -14.48
C SER A 376 12.56 -10.50 -15.22
N GLU A 377 11.95 -9.58 -15.97
CA GLU A 377 12.67 -8.60 -16.79
C GLU A 377 12.81 -7.22 -16.14
N LEU A 378 11.85 -6.84 -15.28
CA LEU A 378 11.83 -5.56 -14.55
C LEU A 378 12.08 -4.33 -15.44
N LYS A 379 11.43 -4.27 -16.61
CA LYS A 379 11.52 -3.15 -17.57
C LYS A 379 10.39 -2.14 -17.37
N ILE A 380 10.69 -0.86 -17.62
CA ILE A 380 9.68 0.22 -17.64
C ILE A 380 8.72 -0.04 -18.80
N THR A 381 7.43 -0.09 -18.50
CA THR A 381 6.37 -0.34 -19.48
C THR A 381 6.02 0.90 -20.31
N PHE A 382 5.12 0.75 -21.30
CA PHE A 382 4.57 1.85 -22.10
C PHE A 382 5.59 2.71 -22.86
N ASN A 383 6.69 2.10 -23.31
CA ASN A 383 7.81 2.79 -23.95
C ASN A 383 8.39 3.93 -23.09
N GLY A 384 8.25 3.85 -21.76
CA GLY A 384 8.66 4.92 -20.85
C GLY A 384 10.13 5.30 -20.99
N SER A 385 11.02 4.32 -21.19
CA SER A 385 12.44 4.56 -21.46
C SER A 385 12.70 5.37 -22.73
N ASP A 386 11.91 5.13 -23.78
CA ASP A 386 12.04 5.84 -25.06
C ASP A 386 11.55 7.28 -24.92
N ILE A 387 10.42 7.50 -24.23
CA ILE A 387 9.89 8.84 -23.93
C ILE A 387 10.91 9.63 -23.11
N VAL A 388 11.46 9.04 -22.05
CA VAL A 388 12.49 9.67 -21.22
C VAL A 388 13.70 10.08 -22.07
N THR A 389 14.20 9.17 -22.91
CA THR A 389 15.36 9.44 -23.77
C THR A 389 15.07 10.57 -24.76
N LEU A 390 13.94 10.47 -25.47
CA LEU A 390 13.51 11.43 -26.48
C LEU A 390 13.40 12.86 -25.94
N VAL A 391 12.88 13.02 -24.72
CA VAL A 391 12.72 14.33 -24.07
C VAL A 391 14.04 14.81 -23.47
N ALA A 392 14.77 13.95 -22.75
CA ALA A 392 16.00 14.33 -22.04
C ALA A 392 17.18 14.67 -22.97
N GLU A 393 17.13 14.25 -24.24
CA GLU A 393 18.08 14.69 -25.26
C GLU A 393 17.91 16.15 -25.67
N LYS A 394 16.71 16.73 -25.49
CA LYS A 394 16.36 18.06 -26.01
C LYS A 394 16.03 19.09 -24.92
N ILE A 395 15.46 18.65 -23.80
CA ILE A 395 14.96 19.54 -22.74
C ILE A 395 15.54 19.09 -21.39
N PRO A 396 16.01 20.00 -20.52
CA PRO A 396 16.38 19.65 -19.14
C PRO A 396 15.22 18.93 -18.44
N THR A 397 15.44 17.70 -17.98
CA THR A 397 14.34 16.79 -17.63
C THR A 397 14.44 16.27 -16.20
N LEU A 398 13.33 16.38 -15.47
CA LEU A 398 13.05 15.60 -14.26
C LEU A 398 12.32 14.32 -14.69
N VAL A 399 12.85 13.16 -14.32
CA VAL A 399 12.12 11.89 -14.45
C VAL A 399 11.53 11.57 -13.08
N ILE A 400 10.23 11.27 -13.04
CA ILE A 400 9.54 10.73 -11.87
C ILE A 400 9.08 9.33 -12.22
N LEU A 401 9.55 8.34 -11.46
CA LEU A 401 9.19 6.96 -11.69
C LEU A 401 8.18 6.45 -10.68
N PHE A 402 7.07 5.92 -11.21
CA PHE A 402 6.05 5.18 -10.47
C PHE A 402 6.30 3.68 -10.57
N SER A 403 6.59 3.02 -9.45
CA SER A 403 6.87 1.58 -9.42
C SER A 403 6.61 0.95 -8.05
N GLY A 404 6.18 -0.31 -8.03
CA GLY A 404 6.04 -1.06 -6.77
C GLY A 404 7.38 -1.57 -6.21
N ARG A 405 8.48 -1.34 -6.93
CA ARG A 405 9.82 -1.92 -6.71
C ARG A 405 10.93 -1.11 -7.38
N PRO A 406 12.22 -1.33 -7.05
CA PRO A 406 13.36 -0.59 -7.62
C PRO A 406 13.44 -0.63 -9.16
N MET A 407 13.33 0.54 -9.79
CA MET A 407 13.55 0.79 -11.23
C MET A 407 13.92 2.29 -11.40
N ALA A 408 14.70 2.73 -12.40
CA ALA A 408 15.45 4.02 -12.46
C ALA A 408 14.80 5.39 -12.02
N LEU A 409 15.67 6.35 -11.59
CA LEU A 409 15.53 7.83 -11.37
C LEU A 409 14.24 8.41 -10.71
N VAL A 410 14.41 9.07 -9.55
CA VAL A 410 13.36 9.50 -8.57
C VAL A 410 12.30 8.45 -8.34
N ALA A 411 12.43 7.71 -7.24
CA ALA A 411 11.47 6.71 -6.85
C ALA A 411 10.27 7.40 -6.17
N ALA A 412 9.16 7.52 -6.89
CA ALA A 412 7.88 7.93 -6.32
C ALA A 412 7.09 6.76 -5.72
N TRP A 413 7.55 5.53 -6.00
CA TRP A 413 6.88 4.30 -5.62
C TRP A 413 5.46 4.23 -6.21
N LEU A 414 4.46 3.90 -5.39
CA LEU A 414 3.04 4.04 -5.70
C LEU A 414 2.45 4.97 -4.62
N PRO A 415 2.44 6.30 -4.84
CA PRO A 415 2.20 7.28 -3.79
C PRO A 415 0.73 7.43 -3.35
N GLY A 416 -0.23 6.82 -4.03
CA GLY A 416 -1.64 6.88 -3.64
C GLY A 416 -2.36 8.11 -4.19
N SER A 417 -3.37 8.66 -3.51
CA SER A 417 -4.29 9.65 -4.08
C SER A 417 -3.79 11.11 -4.07
N GLU A 418 -2.74 11.41 -3.30
CA GLU A 418 -2.38 12.78 -2.93
C GLU A 418 -1.15 13.30 -3.69
N GLY A 419 -1.29 13.44 -5.02
CA GLY A 419 -0.19 13.84 -5.91
C GLY A 419 0.43 15.21 -5.61
N GLN A 420 -0.24 16.05 -4.81
CA GLN A 420 0.30 17.31 -4.30
C GLN A 420 1.59 17.12 -3.49
N GLY A 421 1.72 16.01 -2.76
CA GLY A 421 2.95 15.73 -2.01
C GLY A 421 4.19 15.59 -2.91
N MET A 422 4.01 15.23 -4.18
CA MET A 422 5.11 15.26 -5.16
C MET A 422 5.47 16.68 -5.58
N ALA A 423 4.46 17.51 -5.87
CA ALA A 423 4.67 18.92 -6.24
C ALA A 423 5.39 19.69 -5.12
N ASP A 424 4.99 19.49 -3.87
CA ASP A 424 5.61 20.08 -2.67
C ASP A 424 7.13 19.90 -2.65
N ILE A 425 7.61 18.72 -3.06
CA ILE A 425 9.02 18.36 -3.02
C ILE A 425 9.76 18.89 -4.25
N ILE A 426 9.24 18.64 -5.46
CA ILE A 426 9.97 18.98 -6.69
C ILE A 426 10.08 20.49 -6.90
N PHE A 427 9.19 21.28 -6.28
CA PHE A 427 9.22 22.74 -6.29
C PHE A 427 9.79 23.36 -4.99
N GLY A 428 10.28 22.54 -4.05
CA GLY A 428 11.04 22.98 -2.89
C GLY A 428 10.25 23.62 -1.75
N ASP A 429 8.95 23.29 -1.57
CA ASP A 429 8.25 23.59 -0.31
C ASP A 429 8.76 22.74 0.85
N TYR A 430 9.23 21.52 0.53
CA TYR A 430 9.80 20.56 1.47
C TYR A 430 11.05 19.89 0.87
N ASP A 431 11.92 19.38 1.75
CA ASP A 431 13.11 18.62 1.36
C ASP A 431 12.79 17.13 1.20
N PHE A 432 13.62 16.42 0.41
CA PHE A 432 13.59 14.97 0.36
C PHE A 432 14.10 14.37 1.69
N GLU A 433 13.30 13.50 2.29
CA GLU A 433 13.64 12.74 3.50
C GLU A 433 13.77 11.23 3.23
N GLY A 434 13.19 10.74 2.14
CA GLY A 434 13.07 9.32 1.85
C GLY A 434 14.42 8.65 1.57
N MET A 435 14.59 7.46 2.14
CA MET A 435 15.73 6.58 1.91
C MET A 435 15.26 5.26 1.30
N LEU A 436 16.08 4.63 0.46
CA LEU A 436 15.73 3.35 -0.16
C LEU A 436 15.45 2.27 0.90
N PRO A 437 14.24 1.69 0.95
CA PRO A 437 13.90 0.60 1.87
C PRO A 437 14.31 -0.76 1.30
N VAL A 438 14.82 -0.80 0.07
CA VAL A 438 15.30 -2.01 -0.60
C VAL A 438 16.53 -1.67 -1.43
N SER A 439 17.43 -2.63 -1.59
CA SER A 439 18.60 -2.46 -2.45
C SER A 439 18.18 -2.26 -3.90
N TRP A 440 18.83 -1.33 -4.60
CA TRP A 440 18.58 -1.08 -6.00
C TRP A 440 19.56 -1.87 -6.88
N LEU A 441 19.05 -2.68 -7.79
CA LEU A 441 19.86 -3.57 -8.63
C LEU A 441 20.61 -2.78 -9.70
N LYS A 442 21.82 -3.23 -10.08
CA LYS A 442 22.46 -2.81 -11.34
C LYS A 442 21.89 -3.58 -12.52
N ARG A 443 21.57 -4.87 -12.31
CA ARG A 443 21.06 -5.79 -13.32
C ARG A 443 20.24 -6.90 -12.65
N VAL A 444 19.25 -7.45 -13.36
CA VAL A 444 18.29 -8.43 -12.80
C VAL A 444 18.96 -9.73 -12.37
N GLU A 445 20.10 -10.09 -12.97
CA GLU A 445 20.85 -11.31 -12.66
C GLU A 445 21.51 -11.28 -11.27
N GLN A 446 21.44 -10.15 -10.56
CA GLN A 446 21.91 -10.05 -9.17
C GLN A 446 20.89 -10.57 -8.15
N LEU A 447 19.66 -10.89 -8.58
CA LEU A 447 18.64 -11.39 -7.67
C LEU A 447 18.94 -12.82 -7.22
N PRO A 448 18.71 -13.15 -5.92
CA PRO A 448 18.29 -12.24 -4.85
C PRO A 448 19.46 -11.35 -4.33
N LEU A 449 19.24 -10.03 -4.18
CA LEU A 449 20.24 -9.08 -3.68
C LEU A 449 19.86 -8.53 -2.29
N ASN A 450 20.30 -9.23 -1.24
CA ASN A 450 20.11 -8.80 0.14
C ASN A 450 21.36 -8.12 0.70
N ALA A 451 21.17 -7.17 1.63
CA ALA A 451 22.27 -6.37 2.21
C ALA A 451 23.26 -7.18 3.06
N ASP A 452 22.87 -8.40 3.48
CA ASP A 452 23.69 -9.36 4.22
C ASP A 452 24.32 -10.44 3.33
N ALA A 453 24.18 -10.34 2.00
CA ALA A 453 24.81 -11.28 1.07
C ALA A 453 26.33 -11.09 0.99
N ASP A 454 27.09 -12.19 0.88
CA ASP A 454 28.56 -12.17 0.72
C ASP A 454 29.03 -11.33 -0.48
N LEU A 455 28.20 -11.24 -1.52
CA LEU A 455 28.45 -10.47 -2.75
C LEU A 455 27.41 -9.35 -2.90
N TYR A 456 27.48 -8.34 -2.05
CA TYR A 456 26.60 -7.17 -2.09
C TYR A 456 27.14 -6.05 -3.01
N ASP A 457 26.59 -5.93 -4.22
CA ASP A 457 26.99 -4.93 -5.24
C ASP A 457 25.81 -4.15 -5.86
N PRO A 458 25.07 -3.34 -5.08
CA PRO A 458 23.91 -2.60 -5.56
C PRO A 458 24.29 -1.40 -6.46
N LEU A 459 23.35 -0.94 -7.30
CA LEU A 459 23.44 0.36 -7.97
C LEU A 459 23.27 1.50 -6.96
N PHE A 460 22.28 1.36 -6.09
CA PHE A 460 22.07 2.21 -4.92
C PHE A 460 21.83 1.30 -3.71
N PRO A 461 22.62 1.40 -2.64
CA PRO A 461 22.49 0.52 -1.49
C PRO A 461 21.20 0.79 -0.71
N LEU A 462 20.79 -0.18 0.10
CA LEU A 462 19.75 0.01 1.12
C LEU A 462 20.09 1.25 1.97
N GLY A 463 19.10 2.12 2.17
CA GLY A 463 19.25 3.37 2.91
C GLY A 463 19.74 4.56 2.07
N PHE A 464 20.01 4.38 0.78
CA PHE A 464 20.43 5.49 -0.08
C PHE A 464 19.31 6.51 -0.33
N GLY A 465 19.65 7.79 -0.35
CA GLY A 465 18.81 8.88 -0.82
C GLY A 465 19.61 10.19 -0.78
N LEU A 466 19.29 11.14 -1.66
CA LEU A 466 19.94 12.45 -1.69
C LEU A 466 19.06 13.51 -1.01
N LYS A 467 19.69 14.45 -0.31
CA LYS A 467 19.04 15.68 0.18
C LYS A 467 19.23 16.83 -0.81
N LEU A 468 18.33 17.81 -0.75
CA LEU A 468 18.57 19.14 -1.29
C LEU A 468 19.29 19.93 -0.19
N ASN A 469 20.56 20.32 -0.34
CA ASN A 469 21.14 21.26 0.63
C ASN A 469 20.58 22.66 0.38
N SER A 470 20.48 23.46 1.45
CA SER A 470 20.05 24.87 1.45
C SER A 470 20.92 25.82 0.61
N GLY A 471 21.93 25.30 -0.09
CA GLY A 471 22.80 26.00 -1.04
C GLY A 471 22.90 25.33 -2.42
N GLY A 472 21.98 24.42 -2.76
CA GLY A 472 21.90 23.75 -4.05
C GLY A 472 22.72 22.46 -4.20
N ASN A 473 23.73 22.19 -3.36
CA ASN A 473 24.48 20.93 -3.53
C ASN A 473 23.66 19.72 -3.03
N SER A 474 23.69 18.58 -3.74
CA SER A 474 23.10 17.33 -3.23
C SER A 474 24.15 16.50 -2.48
N CYS A 475 23.84 16.05 -1.27
CA CYS A 475 24.68 15.10 -0.50
C CYS A 475 23.86 13.87 -0.08
N PRO A 476 24.50 12.70 0.15
CA PRO A 476 23.84 11.54 0.75
C PRO A 476 23.21 11.89 2.11
N ILE A 477 22.03 11.32 2.40
CA ILE A 477 21.25 11.54 3.64
C ILE A 477 22.05 11.23 4.91
#